data_AF-A0A3D1KCP6-F1
#
_entry.id   AF-A0A3D1KCP6-F1
#
_cell.length_a   1.000
_cell.length_b   1.000
_cell.length_c   1.000
_cell.angle_alpha   90.00
_cell.angle_beta   90.00
_cell.angle_gamma   90.00
#
_symmetry.space_group_name_H-M   'P 1'
#
loop_
_entity.id
_entity.type
_entity.pdbx_description
1 polymer ?
#
loop_
_entity_poly.entity_id
_entity_poly.type
_entity_poly.pdbx_seq_one_letter_code
_entity_poly.pdbx_strand_id
1 'polypeptide(L)'
;MRCTKPGFHALCIMTGQISVEFIYMENKIIRTGHEELSSSESADAKKWFEKNKDLLAARESHFSLSELHELAAARKSWGEFWEMPRHLASCPVCLDCFETLLKEDTKVDEAVLEQMRKIHPLRSFNLAVLKLGQYRLAKIAAAVAILAVAGWFAISLFSGPGVRILEGNLLMSDGRQMSSGSTVPHESELTATQPTTAVFNDGSKILISKESMISLLPSGFSNKTVQLSVGNIVCEISKQRSGRNFKVLTPAGEITVVGTRFSVDSRTSRNSGPSSEELKFMHPLQVGVKDGGTHADNFDSVVTVKVDEGAVIVKNRHGSQNQLTAGQTAVLRSGISVIDVFEGGAK
;
A
#
# COMPACT_ATOMS: atom_id res chain seq x y z
N MET A 1 -80.80 23.41 -17.22
CA MET A 1 -81.54 24.68 -17.00
C MET A 1 -80.62 25.68 -16.32
N ARG A 2 -80.50 26.87 -16.93
CA ARG A 2 -80.18 28.24 -16.41
C ARG A 2 -79.29 28.36 -15.15
N CYS A 3 -78.08 28.94 -15.26
CA CYS A 3 -77.76 30.37 -15.03
C CYS A 3 -78.04 30.82 -13.58
N THR A 4 -77.09 31.34 -12.79
CA THR A 4 -76.41 32.64 -13.01
C THR A 4 -75.09 32.82 -12.22
N LYS A 5 -74.14 33.53 -12.85
CA LYS A 5 -72.98 34.32 -12.32
C LYS A 5 -73.46 35.49 -11.41
N PRO A 6 -72.63 36.26 -10.65
CA PRO A 6 -71.31 36.86 -11.00
C PRO A 6 -70.27 36.85 -9.84
N GLY A 7 -69.03 37.34 -9.93
CA GLY A 7 -68.33 38.18 -10.90
C GLY A 7 -66.82 38.24 -10.58
N PHE A 8 -66.05 38.69 -11.56
CA PHE A 8 -64.59 38.87 -11.57
C PHE A 8 -64.14 40.09 -10.76
N HIS A 9 -62.95 40.03 -10.15
CA HIS A 9 -61.91 41.05 -10.31
C HIS A 9 -60.53 40.41 -10.11
N ALA A 10 -59.63 40.68 -11.07
CA ALA A 10 -58.25 40.24 -11.08
C ALA A 10 -57.38 41.19 -10.25
N LEU A 11 -56.39 40.64 -9.52
CA LEU A 11 -55.12 41.33 -9.32
C LEU A 11 -53.99 40.29 -9.31
N CYS A 12 -53.10 40.48 -10.27
CA CYS A 12 -51.89 39.72 -10.50
C CYS A 12 -50.74 40.45 -9.82
N ILE A 13 -50.12 39.87 -8.79
CA ILE A 13 -48.74 40.21 -8.40
C ILE A 13 -48.02 38.91 -8.03
N MET A 14 -46.99 38.61 -8.82
CA MET A 14 -45.99 37.59 -8.56
C MET A 14 -45.12 37.99 -7.38
N THR A 15 -44.92 37.06 -6.44
CA THR A 15 -43.60 36.62 -5.93
C THR A 15 -43.86 35.45 -5.00
N GLY A 16 -43.55 34.23 -5.48
CA GLY A 16 -43.62 33.01 -4.69
C GLY A 16 -42.52 32.99 -3.65
N GLN A 17 -42.91 33.09 -2.39
CA GLN A 17 -42.08 32.75 -1.24
C GLN A 17 -42.62 31.43 -0.71
N ILE A 18 -42.03 30.32 -1.16
CA ILE A 18 -42.35 28.99 -0.61
C ILE A 18 -41.70 28.94 0.77
N SER A 19 -42.51 29.19 1.78
CA SER A 19 -42.23 28.83 3.17
C SER A 19 -42.21 27.31 3.27
N VAL A 20 -41.01 26.73 3.31
CA VAL A 20 -40.80 25.34 3.72
C VAL A 20 -40.93 25.31 5.24
N GLU A 21 -42.05 24.82 5.74
CA GLU A 21 -42.19 24.41 7.14
C GLU A 21 -41.17 23.31 7.43
N PHE A 22 -40.08 23.68 8.10
CA PHE A 22 -39.24 22.72 8.80
C PHE A 22 -40.04 22.17 9.97
N ILE A 23 -40.55 20.96 9.83
CA ILE A 23 -40.95 20.15 10.97
C ILE A 23 -39.68 19.89 11.78
N TYR A 24 -39.49 20.68 12.83
CA TYR A 24 -38.58 20.41 13.92
C TYR A 24 -38.99 19.06 14.53
N MET A 25 -38.30 17.98 14.14
CA MET A 25 -38.27 16.78 14.97
C MET A 25 -37.35 17.06 16.16
N GLU A 26 -37.98 17.00 17.33
CA GLU A 26 -37.38 17.18 18.64
C GLU A 26 -36.07 16.41 18.80
N ASN A 27 -35.11 17.10 19.42
CA ASN A 27 -33.88 16.57 19.99
C ASN A 27 -34.18 15.36 20.91
N LYS A 28 -34.25 14.16 20.33
CA LYS A 28 -33.99 12.94 21.08
C LYS A 28 -32.49 12.80 21.19
N ILE A 29 -32.00 13.16 22.38
CA ILE A 29 -30.66 12.90 22.90
C ILE A 29 -30.24 11.48 22.47
N ILE A 30 -29.40 11.39 21.45
CA ILE A 30 -28.61 10.19 21.18
C ILE A 30 -27.66 10.10 22.37
N ARG A 31 -27.92 9.14 23.26
CA ARG A 31 -26.97 8.75 24.29
C ARG A 31 -25.72 8.26 23.56
N THR A 32 -24.69 9.09 23.52
CA THR A 32 -23.33 8.67 23.15
C THR A 32 -22.81 7.75 24.24
N GLY A 33 -23.15 6.47 24.16
CA GLY A 33 -22.39 5.42 24.81
C GLY A 33 -21.04 5.34 24.12
N HIS A 34 -20.08 6.12 24.63
CA HIS A 34 -18.68 6.07 24.22
C HIS A 34 -18.07 4.78 24.79
N GLU A 35 -18.42 3.63 24.23
CA GLU A 35 -17.46 2.53 24.16
C GLU A 35 -16.53 2.88 23.00
N GLU A 36 -15.36 3.40 23.34
CA GLU A 36 -14.29 3.61 22.37
C GLU A 36 -13.94 2.24 21.77
N LEU A 37 -14.36 2.01 20.52
CA LEU A 37 -13.84 0.92 19.70
C LEU A 37 -12.31 0.96 19.81
N SER A 38 -11.71 -0.20 20.03
CA SER A 38 -10.26 -0.31 20.06
C SER A 38 -9.68 0.25 18.76
N SER A 39 -8.48 0.84 18.83
CA SER A 39 -7.80 1.40 17.65
C SER A 39 -7.67 0.37 16.50
N SER A 40 -7.69 -0.92 16.82
CA SER A 40 -7.76 -2.04 15.86
C SER A 40 -9.09 -2.14 15.14
N GLU A 41 -10.23 -2.07 15.84
CA GLU A 41 -11.55 -2.20 15.23
C GLU A 41 -11.87 -1.01 14.31
N SER A 42 -11.41 0.18 14.69
CA SER A 42 -11.49 1.39 13.85
C SER A 42 -10.69 1.24 12.54
N ALA A 43 -9.51 0.62 12.60
CA ALA A 43 -8.66 0.40 11.42
C ALA A 43 -9.26 -0.62 10.45
N ASP A 44 -9.86 -1.69 10.96
CA ASP A 44 -10.51 -2.73 10.15
C ASP A 44 -11.76 -2.20 9.45
N ALA A 45 -12.57 -1.39 10.15
CA ALA A 45 -13.70 -0.70 9.55
C ALA A 45 -13.26 0.18 8.37
N LYS A 46 -12.24 1.03 8.59
CA LYS A 46 -11.71 1.92 7.56
C LYS A 46 -11.17 1.15 6.34
N LYS A 47 -10.51 0.02 6.57
CA LYS A 47 -9.99 -0.84 5.50
C LYS A 47 -11.10 -1.49 4.67
N TRP A 48 -12.19 -1.92 5.30
CA TRP A 48 -13.34 -2.47 4.58
C TRP A 48 -14.10 -1.39 3.80
N PHE A 49 -14.27 -0.18 4.34
CA PHE A 49 -14.89 0.94 3.61
C PHE A 49 -14.09 1.32 2.37
N GLU A 50 -12.76 1.40 2.47
CA GLU A 50 -11.91 1.66 1.28
C GLU A 50 -11.95 0.51 0.27
N LYS A 51 -11.97 -0.75 0.73
CA LYS A 51 -12.10 -1.91 -0.16
C LYS A 51 -13.43 -1.93 -0.92
N ASN A 52 -14.51 -1.49 -0.29
CA ASN A 52 -15.87 -1.56 -0.82
C ASN A 52 -16.41 -0.20 -1.27
N LYS A 53 -15.55 0.80 -1.40
CA LYS A 53 -15.94 2.16 -1.78
C LYS A 53 -16.70 2.20 -3.10
N ASP A 54 -16.34 1.36 -4.05
CA ASP A 54 -17.02 1.24 -5.34
C ASP A 54 -18.44 0.64 -5.21
N LEU A 55 -18.66 -0.27 -4.24
CA LEU A 55 -20.00 -0.77 -3.91
C LEU A 55 -20.86 0.32 -3.28
N LEU A 56 -20.26 1.24 -2.52
CA LEU A 56 -20.94 2.32 -1.81
C LEU A 56 -21.22 3.54 -2.70
N ALA A 57 -20.38 3.79 -3.72
CA ALA A 57 -20.33 5.09 -4.39
C ALA A 57 -21.36 5.29 -5.52
N ALA A 58 -21.68 4.28 -6.36
CA ALA A 58 -22.53 4.56 -7.54
C ALA A 58 -23.02 3.30 -8.26
N ARG A 59 -23.95 2.55 -7.67
CA ARG A 59 -24.73 1.56 -8.44
C ARG A 59 -26.20 1.94 -8.47
N GLU A 60 -26.71 2.18 -9.69
CA GLU A 60 -28.14 2.19 -10.01
C GLU A 60 -28.72 0.76 -10.05
N SER A 61 -27.87 -0.26 -10.00
CA SER A 61 -28.27 -1.67 -9.97
C SER A 61 -28.48 -2.18 -8.55
N HIS A 62 -29.49 -3.02 -8.36
CA HIS A 62 -29.74 -3.76 -7.12
C HIS A 62 -28.51 -4.54 -6.63
N PHE A 63 -28.37 -4.65 -5.31
CA PHE A 63 -27.37 -5.51 -4.68
C PHE A 63 -27.68 -6.98 -4.91
N SER A 64 -26.64 -7.76 -5.20
CA SER A 64 -26.73 -9.23 -5.19
C SER A 64 -26.97 -9.74 -3.77
N LEU A 65 -27.54 -10.95 -3.64
CA LEU A 65 -27.80 -11.57 -2.35
C LEU A 65 -26.52 -11.74 -1.51
N SER A 66 -25.39 -12.09 -2.14
CA SER A 66 -24.09 -12.18 -1.47
C SER A 66 -23.61 -10.83 -0.92
N GLU A 67 -23.77 -9.74 -1.68
CA GLU A 67 -23.43 -8.39 -1.22
C GLU A 67 -24.33 -7.98 -0.04
N LEU A 68 -25.63 -8.30 -0.07
CA LEU A 68 -26.53 -8.04 1.05
C LEU A 68 -26.16 -8.83 2.31
N HIS A 69 -25.70 -10.08 2.18
CA HIS A 69 -25.16 -10.85 3.32
C HIS A 69 -23.92 -10.20 3.91
N GLU A 70 -22.99 -9.73 3.08
CA GLU A 70 -21.80 -9.02 3.55
C GLU A 70 -22.15 -7.72 4.27
N LEU A 71 -23.12 -6.96 3.74
CA LEU A 71 -23.62 -5.74 4.37
C LEU A 71 -24.30 -6.04 5.71
N ALA A 72 -25.13 -7.10 5.78
CA ALA A 72 -25.81 -7.47 7.02
C ALA A 72 -24.81 -7.94 8.10
N ALA A 73 -23.80 -8.70 7.70
CA ALA A 73 -22.70 -9.09 8.59
C ALA A 73 -21.92 -7.86 9.10
N ALA A 74 -21.59 -6.92 8.21
CA ALA A 74 -20.89 -5.69 8.58
C ALA A 74 -21.71 -4.82 9.56
N ARG A 75 -23.02 -4.70 9.34
CA ARG A 75 -23.92 -4.00 10.26
C ARG A 75 -23.98 -4.66 11.63
N LYS A 76 -24.02 -6.00 11.69
CA LYS A 76 -23.98 -6.74 12.97
C LYS A 76 -22.66 -6.56 13.71
N SER A 77 -21.54 -6.60 12.98
CA SER A 77 -20.22 -6.50 13.61
C SER A 77 -19.89 -5.10 14.11
N TRP A 78 -20.34 -4.05 13.40
CA TRP A 78 -19.92 -2.68 13.68
C TRP A 78 -20.95 -1.85 14.42
N GLY A 79 -22.17 -2.36 14.61
CA GLY A 79 -23.20 -1.64 15.35
C GLY A 79 -23.41 -0.23 14.79
N GLU A 80 -23.54 0.75 15.67
CA GLU A 80 -23.88 2.14 15.35
C GLU A 80 -22.90 2.86 14.40
N PHE A 81 -21.68 2.35 14.26
CA PHE A 81 -20.66 2.92 13.38
C PHE A 81 -20.82 2.53 11.91
N TRP A 82 -21.74 1.62 11.59
CA TRP A 82 -22.03 1.25 10.21
C TRP A 82 -22.91 2.29 9.52
N GLU A 83 -22.41 2.85 8.43
CA GLU A 83 -23.16 3.76 7.58
C GLU A 83 -23.91 3.00 6.48
N MET A 84 -25.22 3.25 6.37
CA MET A 84 -26.06 2.61 5.37
C MET A 84 -25.75 3.13 3.96
N PRO A 85 -25.47 2.24 2.97
CA PRO A 85 -25.28 2.65 1.58
C PRO A 85 -26.50 3.41 1.03
N ARG A 86 -26.28 4.48 0.26
CA ARG A 86 -27.37 5.31 -0.30
C ARG A 86 -28.39 4.51 -1.11
N HIS A 87 -27.93 3.57 -1.94
CA HIS A 87 -28.84 2.71 -2.72
C HIS A 87 -29.71 1.86 -1.81
N LEU A 88 -29.14 1.25 -0.76
CA LEU A 88 -29.86 0.43 0.21
C LEU A 88 -30.93 1.25 0.95
N ALA A 89 -30.62 2.51 1.28
CA ALA A 89 -31.58 3.44 1.89
C ALA A 89 -32.74 3.82 0.96
N SER A 90 -32.49 3.87 -0.35
CA SER A 90 -33.46 4.34 -1.36
C SER A 90 -34.24 3.23 -2.05
N CYS A 91 -33.72 2.00 -2.07
CA CYS A 91 -34.28 0.89 -2.81
C CYS A 91 -35.08 -0.03 -1.87
N PRO A 92 -36.43 -0.03 -1.94
CA PRO A 92 -37.26 -0.81 -1.01
C PRO A 92 -36.97 -2.31 -1.09
N VAL A 93 -36.71 -2.83 -2.29
CA VAL A 93 -36.42 -4.27 -2.48
C VAL A 93 -35.13 -4.68 -1.78
N CYS A 94 -34.05 -3.90 -1.90
CA CYS A 94 -32.79 -4.22 -1.26
C CYS A 94 -32.90 -4.06 0.26
N LEU A 95 -33.65 -3.05 0.73
CA LEU A 95 -33.87 -2.79 2.15
C LEU A 95 -34.64 -3.94 2.81
N ASP A 96 -35.75 -4.39 2.21
CA ASP A 96 -36.56 -5.50 2.74
C ASP A 96 -35.74 -6.80 2.86
N CYS A 97 -34.95 -7.13 1.84
CA CYS A 97 -34.04 -8.26 1.89
C CYS A 97 -33.00 -8.12 3.02
N PHE A 98 -32.40 -6.94 3.15
CA PHE A 98 -31.41 -6.66 4.18
C PHE A 98 -31.98 -6.74 5.61
N GLU A 99 -33.17 -6.18 5.85
CA GLU A 99 -33.86 -6.27 7.14
C GLU A 99 -34.21 -7.72 7.49
N THR A 100 -34.62 -8.52 6.50
CA THR A 100 -34.88 -9.95 6.69
C THR A 100 -33.60 -10.70 7.11
N LEU A 101 -32.46 -10.38 6.48
CA LEU A 101 -31.16 -10.95 6.85
C LEU A 101 -30.68 -10.52 8.25
N LEU A 102 -31.01 -9.30 8.69
CA LEU A 102 -30.65 -8.82 10.02
C LEU A 102 -31.42 -9.52 11.13
N LYS A 103 -32.69 -9.89 10.92
CA LYS A 103 -33.56 -10.52 11.92
C LYS A 103 -33.18 -11.96 12.28
N GLU A 104 -32.20 -12.56 11.60
CA GLU A 104 -31.76 -13.96 11.80
C GLU A 104 -32.86 -15.02 11.64
N ASP A 105 -34.02 -14.63 11.11
CA ASP A 105 -35.00 -15.60 10.66
C ASP A 105 -34.41 -16.32 9.45
N THR A 106 -33.88 -17.52 9.71
CA THR A 106 -33.21 -18.41 8.75
C THR A 106 -34.07 -18.82 7.56
N LYS A 107 -35.32 -18.38 7.51
CA LYS A 107 -36.21 -18.50 6.36
C LYS A 107 -36.43 -17.12 5.78
N VAL A 108 -35.54 -16.72 4.86
CA VAL A 108 -35.89 -15.66 3.91
C VAL A 108 -37.15 -16.14 3.19
N ASP A 109 -38.22 -15.35 3.25
CA ASP A 109 -39.49 -15.70 2.61
C ASP A 109 -39.23 -16.01 1.13
N GLU A 110 -39.66 -17.19 0.66
CA GLU A 110 -39.39 -17.63 -0.71
C GLU A 110 -39.97 -16.63 -1.72
N ALA A 111 -41.02 -15.90 -1.34
CA ALA A 111 -41.58 -14.80 -2.13
C ALA A 111 -40.56 -13.68 -2.40
N VAL A 112 -39.74 -13.32 -1.40
CA VAL A 112 -38.70 -12.28 -1.49
C VAL A 112 -37.52 -12.79 -2.33
N LEU A 113 -37.13 -14.05 -2.15
CA LEU A 113 -36.11 -14.69 -2.99
C LEU A 113 -36.54 -14.76 -4.46
N GLU A 114 -37.81 -15.07 -4.71
CA GLU A 114 -38.35 -15.16 -6.07
C GLU A 114 -38.47 -13.79 -6.74
N GLN A 115 -38.78 -12.74 -5.98
CA GLN A 115 -38.73 -11.36 -6.47
C GLN A 115 -37.29 -10.93 -6.81
N MET A 116 -36.31 -11.32 -6.00
CA MET A 116 -34.88 -11.10 -6.32
C MET A 116 -34.43 -11.87 -7.57
N ARG A 117 -34.86 -13.13 -7.75
CA ARG A 117 -34.56 -13.92 -8.96
C ARG A 117 -35.16 -13.32 -10.23
N LYS A 118 -36.27 -12.57 -10.13
CA LYS A 118 -36.87 -11.84 -11.27
C LYS A 118 -36.06 -10.61 -11.68
N ILE A 119 -35.46 -9.92 -10.70
CA ILE A 119 -34.71 -8.68 -10.91
C ILE A 119 -33.29 -8.97 -11.40
N HIS A 120 -32.68 -10.02 -10.86
CA HIS A 120 -31.45 -10.59 -11.39
C HIS A 120 -31.81 -11.89 -12.10
N PRO A 121 -32.18 -11.87 -13.40
CA PRO A 121 -32.15 -13.09 -14.17
C PRO A 121 -30.71 -13.56 -14.08
N LEU A 122 -30.47 -14.57 -13.23
CA LEU A 122 -29.19 -15.25 -13.17
C LEU A 122 -28.90 -15.55 -14.63
N ARG A 123 -27.89 -14.86 -15.17
CA ARG A 123 -27.35 -15.18 -16.48
C ARG A 123 -26.77 -16.55 -16.25
N SER A 124 -27.64 -17.55 -16.34
CA SER A 124 -27.26 -18.93 -16.37
C SER A 124 -26.31 -18.93 -17.54
N PHE A 125 -25.04 -19.00 -17.21
CA PHE A 125 -24.10 -19.54 -18.14
C PHE A 125 -24.66 -20.93 -18.38
N ASN A 126 -25.51 -21.03 -19.40
CA ASN A 126 -25.75 -22.24 -20.15
C ASN A 126 -24.36 -22.59 -20.69
N LEU A 127 -23.52 -23.13 -19.81
CA LEU A 127 -22.71 -24.28 -20.10
C LEU A 127 -23.73 -25.33 -20.54
N ALA A 128 -24.22 -25.17 -21.77
CA ALA A 128 -24.46 -26.28 -22.64
C ALA A 128 -23.11 -27.00 -22.67
N VAL A 129 -22.90 -27.84 -21.67
CA VAL A 129 -21.99 -28.96 -21.68
C VAL A 129 -22.51 -29.75 -22.86
N LEU A 130 -22.02 -29.35 -24.04
CA LEU A 130 -22.13 -30.08 -25.27
C LEU A 130 -21.86 -31.53 -24.89
N LYS A 131 -22.74 -32.43 -25.32
CA LYS A 131 -22.54 -33.89 -25.24
C LYS A 131 -21.32 -34.30 -26.10
N LEU A 132 -20.18 -33.66 -25.91
CA LEU A 132 -18.88 -34.20 -26.26
C LEU A 132 -18.70 -35.40 -25.33
N GLY A 133 -18.70 -36.60 -25.93
CA GLY A 133 -18.51 -37.84 -25.19
C GLY A 133 -17.33 -37.72 -24.23
N GLN A 134 -17.47 -38.31 -23.04
CA GLN A 134 -16.54 -38.19 -21.90
C GLN A 134 -15.05 -38.31 -22.30
N TYR A 135 -14.74 -39.10 -23.32
CA TYR A 135 -13.40 -39.24 -23.89
C TYR A 135 -12.80 -37.97 -24.52
N ARG A 136 -13.60 -37.10 -25.17
CA ARG A 136 -13.09 -35.85 -25.74
C ARG A 136 -12.81 -34.81 -24.66
N LEU A 137 -13.64 -34.77 -23.61
CA LEU A 137 -13.42 -33.89 -22.46
C LEU A 137 -12.16 -34.29 -21.69
N ALA A 138 -11.93 -35.60 -21.48
CA ALA A 138 -10.70 -36.07 -20.83
C ALA A 138 -9.43 -35.68 -21.61
N LYS A 139 -9.44 -35.76 -22.94
CA LYS A 139 -8.31 -35.34 -23.79
C LYS A 139 -8.04 -33.84 -23.70
N ILE A 140 -9.09 -33.01 -23.70
CA ILE A 140 -8.95 -31.56 -23.57
C ILE A 140 -8.43 -31.21 -22.17
N ALA A 141 -8.97 -31.83 -21.12
CA ALA A 141 -8.51 -31.61 -19.75
C ALA A 141 -7.02 -31.98 -19.58
N ALA A 142 -6.59 -33.12 -20.14
CA ALA A 142 -5.20 -33.52 -20.13
C ALA A 142 -4.30 -32.52 -20.90
N ALA A 143 -4.73 -32.04 -22.07
CA ALA A 143 -3.98 -31.05 -22.83
C ALA A 143 -3.84 -29.71 -22.09
N VAL A 144 -4.92 -29.24 -21.44
CA VAL A 144 -4.89 -28.02 -20.62
C VAL A 144 -3.99 -28.20 -19.41
N ALA A 145 -4.03 -29.37 -18.74
CA ALA A 145 -3.14 -29.68 -17.64
C ALA A 145 -1.66 -29.68 -18.07
N ILE A 146 -1.33 -30.27 -19.21
CA ILE A 146 0.03 -30.27 -19.77
C ILE A 146 0.49 -28.84 -20.08
N LEU A 147 -0.37 -28.01 -20.72
CA LEU A 147 -0.03 -26.62 -21.01
C LEU A 147 0.12 -25.78 -19.73
N ALA A 148 -0.71 -26.02 -18.71
CA ALA A 148 -0.59 -25.35 -17.42
C ALA A 148 0.73 -25.73 -16.71
N VAL A 149 1.11 -27.01 -16.73
CA VAL A 149 2.38 -27.49 -16.15
C VAL A 149 3.58 -26.95 -16.94
N ALA A 150 3.54 -27.01 -18.28
CA ALA A 150 4.60 -26.48 -19.13
C ALA A 150 4.75 -24.97 -18.97
N GLY A 151 3.64 -24.23 -18.89
CA GLY A 151 3.61 -22.80 -18.63
C GLY A 151 4.18 -22.45 -17.26
N TRP A 152 3.79 -23.19 -16.22
CA TRP A 152 4.36 -23.03 -14.87
C TRP A 152 5.87 -23.32 -14.85
N PHE A 153 6.30 -24.39 -15.52
CA PHE A 153 7.70 -24.79 -15.58
C PHE A 153 8.55 -23.74 -16.32
N ALA A 154 8.06 -23.22 -17.45
CA ALA A 154 8.71 -22.13 -18.16
C ALA A 154 8.83 -20.87 -17.29
N ILE A 155 7.76 -20.47 -16.59
CA ILE A 155 7.81 -19.31 -15.68
C ILE A 155 8.84 -19.53 -14.57
N SER A 156 8.91 -20.73 -13.99
CA SER A 156 9.87 -21.07 -12.93
C SER A 156 11.33 -21.04 -13.39
N LEU A 157 11.58 -21.41 -14.66
CA LEU A 157 12.92 -21.41 -15.25
C LEU A 157 13.42 -20.00 -15.60
N PHE A 158 12.52 -19.12 -16.03
CA PHE A 158 12.90 -17.80 -16.56
C PHE A 158 12.73 -16.65 -15.55
N SER A 159 12.11 -16.87 -14.40
CA SER A 159 11.70 -15.78 -13.50
C SER A 159 12.27 -15.86 -12.10
N GLY A 160 13.46 -16.44 -11.93
CA GLY A 160 14.22 -16.27 -10.70
C GLY A 160 14.46 -14.76 -10.46
N PRO A 161 13.99 -14.17 -9.34
CA PRO A 161 14.29 -12.79 -9.01
C PRO A 161 15.80 -12.70 -8.75
N GLY A 162 16.55 -12.33 -9.77
CA GLY A 162 18.01 -12.34 -9.76
C GLY A 162 18.54 -10.92 -9.83
N VAL A 163 19.68 -10.70 -9.18
CA VAL A 163 20.53 -9.55 -9.45
C VAL A 163 21.72 -10.04 -10.26
N ARG A 164 22.00 -9.42 -11.40
CA ARG A 164 23.16 -9.75 -12.24
C ARG A 164 24.25 -8.72 -12.04
N ILE A 165 25.48 -9.17 -11.95
CA ILE A 165 26.64 -8.28 -11.95
C ILE A 165 26.94 -7.92 -13.40
N LEU A 166 26.88 -6.63 -13.77
CA LEU A 166 27.30 -6.19 -15.10
C LEU A 166 28.81 -5.99 -15.14
N GLU A 167 29.34 -5.26 -14.18
CA GLU A 167 30.74 -4.83 -14.12
C GLU A 167 31.21 -4.91 -12.67
N GLY A 168 32.44 -5.32 -12.45
CA GLY A 168 33.02 -5.37 -11.10
C GLY A 168 33.12 -6.77 -10.52
N ASN A 169 33.51 -6.84 -9.26
CA ASN A 169 33.71 -8.09 -8.52
C ASN A 169 33.15 -7.95 -7.10
N LEU A 170 32.39 -8.96 -6.66
CA LEU A 170 31.90 -9.08 -5.29
C LEU A 170 32.55 -10.30 -4.64
N LEU A 171 32.93 -10.16 -3.37
CA LEU A 171 33.41 -11.26 -2.54
C LEU A 171 32.29 -11.67 -1.59
N MET A 172 31.90 -12.93 -1.60
CA MET A 172 30.96 -13.50 -0.65
C MET A 172 31.63 -13.74 0.70
N SER A 173 30.83 -13.85 1.76
CA SER A 173 31.32 -14.14 3.12
C SER A 173 32.05 -15.49 3.24
N ASP A 174 31.79 -16.44 2.34
CA ASP A 174 32.51 -17.73 2.25
C ASP A 174 33.86 -17.65 1.50
N GLY A 175 34.25 -16.44 1.06
CA GLY A 175 35.48 -16.19 0.31
C GLY A 175 35.37 -16.44 -1.19
N ARG A 176 34.20 -16.86 -1.70
CA ARG A 176 34.00 -17.01 -3.16
C ARG A 176 33.87 -15.64 -3.82
N GLN A 177 34.57 -15.49 -4.93
CA GLN A 177 34.50 -14.28 -5.74
C GLN A 177 33.49 -14.45 -6.88
N MET A 178 32.62 -13.46 -7.02
CA MET A 178 31.66 -13.32 -8.09
C MET A 178 32.12 -12.24 -9.06
N SER A 179 32.14 -12.56 -10.35
CA SER A 179 32.55 -11.66 -11.43
C SER A 179 31.36 -11.24 -12.30
N SER A 180 31.60 -10.29 -13.21
CA SER A 180 30.65 -9.87 -14.25
C SER A 180 29.95 -11.07 -14.94
N GLY A 181 28.65 -10.92 -15.17
CA GLY A 181 27.78 -11.93 -15.77
C GLY A 181 27.18 -12.93 -14.79
N SER A 182 27.73 -13.04 -13.57
CA SER A 182 27.18 -13.93 -12.55
C SER A 182 25.86 -13.41 -11.97
N THR A 183 25.00 -14.34 -11.56
CA THR A 183 23.75 -14.03 -10.83
C THR A 183 24.02 -14.17 -9.35
N VAL A 184 23.69 -13.13 -8.59
CA VAL A 184 23.88 -13.07 -7.14
C VAL A 184 22.91 -14.05 -6.45
N PRO A 185 23.40 -14.97 -5.61
CA PRO A 185 22.55 -15.83 -4.80
C PRO A 185 21.71 -15.03 -3.82
N HIS A 186 20.50 -15.52 -3.54
CA HIS A 186 19.59 -14.92 -2.57
C HIS A 186 20.25 -14.82 -1.19
N GLU A 187 19.99 -13.72 -0.48
CA GLU A 187 20.33 -13.56 0.94
C GLU A 187 21.83 -13.69 1.26
N SER A 188 22.68 -13.41 0.28
CA SER A 188 24.13 -13.47 0.47
C SER A 188 24.68 -12.11 0.88
N GLU A 189 25.61 -12.12 1.83
CA GLU A 189 26.42 -10.95 2.19
C GLU A 189 27.61 -10.84 1.24
N LEU A 190 27.79 -9.66 0.68
CA LEU A 190 28.70 -9.37 -0.43
C LEU A 190 29.54 -8.15 -0.08
N THR A 191 30.84 -8.27 -0.28
CA THR A 191 31.79 -7.16 -0.15
C THR A 191 32.34 -6.80 -1.52
N ALA A 192 32.17 -5.54 -1.94
CA ALA A 192 32.71 -5.08 -3.21
C ALA A 192 34.23 -4.88 -3.13
N THR A 193 35.02 -5.64 -3.89
CA THR A 193 36.49 -5.48 -3.92
C THR A 193 36.92 -4.35 -4.85
N GLN A 194 36.04 -3.96 -5.76
CA GLN A 194 36.17 -2.84 -6.70
C GLN A 194 34.78 -2.22 -6.95
N PRO A 195 34.69 -1.00 -7.52
CA PRO A 195 33.41 -0.44 -7.94
C PRO A 195 32.64 -1.45 -8.81
N THR A 196 31.41 -1.76 -8.42
CA THR A 196 30.65 -2.85 -9.02
C THR A 196 29.24 -2.39 -9.37
N THR A 197 28.82 -2.65 -10.60
CA THR A 197 27.47 -2.33 -11.10
C THR A 197 26.63 -3.60 -11.10
N ALA A 198 25.57 -3.60 -10.29
CA ALA A 198 24.60 -4.67 -10.19
C ALA A 198 23.25 -4.22 -10.80
N VAL A 199 22.59 -5.11 -11.55
CA VAL A 199 21.32 -4.81 -12.23
C VAL A 199 20.26 -5.85 -11.89
N PHE A 200 19.10 -5.35 -11.50
CA PHE A 200 17.92 -6.15 -11.22
C PHE A 200 17.15 -6.46 -12.50
N ASN A 201 16.33 -7.51 -12.46
CA ASN A 201 15.47 -7.91 -13.59
C ASN A 201 14.47 -6.83 -14.06
N ASP A 202 14.21 -5.79 -13.26
CA ASP A 202 13.35 -4.66 -13.64
C ASP A 202 14.12 -3.48 -14.28
N GLY A 203 15.41 -3.67 -14.52
CA GLY A 203 16.31 -2.64 -15.07
C GLY A 203 16.88 -1.68 -14.03
N SER A 204 16.49 -1.78 -12.75
CA SER A 204 17.10 -0.95 -11.69
C SER A 204 18.57 -1.28 -11.55
N LYS A 205 19.41 -0.25 -11.42
CA LYS A 205 20.86 -0.38 -11.33
C LYS A 205 21.36 0.13 -9.99
N ILE A 206 22.38 -0.53 -9.46
CA ILE A 206 23.08 -0.11 -8.26
C ILE A 206 24.56 -0.12 -8.55
N LEU A 207 25.19 1.03 -8.37
CA LEU A 207 26.63 1.17 -8.35
C LEU A 207 27.09 1.07 -6.90
N ILE A 208 27.87 0.04 -6.61
CA ILE A 208 28.37 -0.29 -5.28
C ILE A 208 29.83 0.16 -5.23
N SER A 209 30.14 1.09 -4.33
CA SER A 209 31.50 1.57 -4.16
C SER A 209 32.40 0.47 -3.59
N LYS A 210 33.71 0.55 -3.87
CA LYS A 210 34.72 -0.33 -3.29
C LYS A 210 34.59 -0.38 -1.76
N GLU A 211 34.85 -1.56 -1.18
CA GLU A 211 34.79 -1.85 0.26
C GLU A 211 33.39 -1.72 0.88
N SER A 212 32.34 -1.56 0.06
CA SER A 212 30.97 -1.57 0.57
C SER A 212 30.50 -3.00 0.81
N MET A 213 29.78 -3.19 1.92
CA MET A 213 29.21 -4.47 2.35
C MET A 213 27.70 -4.41 2.26
N ILE A 214 27.13 -5.26 1.40
CA ILE A 214 25.71 -5.28 1.09
C ILE A 214 25.15 -6.70 1.15
N SER A 215 23.84 -6.81 1.38
CA SER A 215 23.09 -8.02 1.06
C SER A 215 21.94 -7.67 0.11
N LEU A 216 21.77 -8.49 -0.91
CA LEU A 216 20.74 -8.33 -1.92
C LEU A 216 19.64 -9.35 -1.64
N LEU A 217 18.44 -8.87 -1.32
CA LEU A 217 17.25 -9.69 -1.10
C LEU A 217 16.26 -9.45 -2.23
N PRO A 218 16.49 -10.05 -3.42
CA PRO A 218 15.55 -9.92 -4.52
C PRO A 218 14.32 -10.78 -4.21
N SER A 219 13.15 -10.14 -4.20
CA SER A 219 11.86 -10.80 -4.05
C SER A 219 11.12 -10.86 -5.39
N GLY A 220 10.55 -12.02 -5.71
CA GLY A 220 9.81 -12.25 -6.95
C GLY A 220 8.41 -11.63 -6.96
N PHE A 221 7.80 -11.51 -5.78
CA PHE A 221 6.43 -11.03 -5.63
C PHE A 221 6.32 -9.74 -4.81
N SER A 222 7.31 -9.42 -3.97
CA SER A 222 7.26 -8.32 -3.01
C SER A 222 8.35 -7.26 -3.24
N ASN A 223 8.44 -6.31 -2.30
CA ASN A 223 9.37 -5.20 -2.31
C ASN A 223 10.82 -5.69 -2.44
N LYS A 224 11.56 -5.18 -3.42
CA LYS A 224 12.98 -5.46 -3.59
C LYS A 224 13.73 -4.78 -2.46
N THR A 225 14.60 -5.53 -1.78
CA THR A 225 15.30 -5.02 -0.61
C THR A 225 16.80 -5.15 -0.79
N VAL A 226 17.51 -4.06 -0.52
CA VAL A 226 18.97 -4.02 -0.46
C VAL A 226 19.35 -3.63 0.95
N GLN A 227 20.13 -4.47 1.62
CA GLN A 227 20.67 -4.13 2.93
C GLN A 227 22.08 -3.60 2.74
N LEU A 228 22.32 -2.35 3.09
CA LEU A 228 23.64 -1.74 3.11
C LEU A 228 24.13 -1.68 4.56
N SER A 229 25.13 -2.48 4.89
CA SER A 229 25.73 -2.48 6.22
C SER A 229 26.75 -1.34 6.35
N VAL A 230 27.70 -1.25 5.40
CA VAL A 230 28.80 -0.27 5.40
C VAL A 230 29.14 0.12 3.97
N GLY A 231 29.58 1.36 3.78
CA GLY A 231 30.08 1.88 2.51
C GLY A 231 29.05 2.73 1.78
N ASN A 232 29.23 2.87 0.47
CA ASN A 232 28.46 3.79 -0.34
C ASN A 232 27.84 3.07 -1.56
N ILE A 233 26.56 3.37 -1.81
CA ILE A 233 25.86 2.94 -3.02
C ILE A 233 25.21 4.12 -3.72
N VAL A 234 25.17 4.06 -5.05
CA VAL A 234 24.36 4.93 -5.89
C VAL A 234 23.30 4.07 -6.57
N CYS A 235 22.04 4.45 -6.39
CA CYS A 235 20.89 3.70 -6.88
C CYS A 235 20.21 4.48 -8.00
N GLU A 236 20.02 3.82 -9.15
CA GLU A 236 19.20 4.27 -10.27
C GLU A 236 18.02 3.30 -10.39
N ILE A 237 16.93 3.62 -9.68
CA ILE A 237 15.81 2.69 -9.53
C ILE A 237 14.77 2.95 -10.63
N SER A 238 14.42 1.91 -11.38
CA SER A 238 13.33 1.94 -12.35
C SER A 238 11.99 2.23 -11.66
N LYS A 239 11.07 2.88 -12.35
CA LYS A 239 9.72 3.14 -11.81
C LYS A 239 9.02 1.81 -11.46
N GLN A 240 8.66 1.67 -10.19
CA GLN A 240 7.96 0.47 -9.69
C GLN A 240 6.46 0.57 -9.98
N ARG A 241 5.78 -0.59 -10.08
CA ARG A 241 4.32 -0.66 -10.20
C ARG A 241 3.67 -0.19 -8.89
N SER A 242 2.44 0.33 -8.96
CA SER A 242 1.68 0.74 -7.78
C SER A 242 1.62 -0.38 -6.73
N GLY A 243 1.84 -0.04 -5.46
CA GLY A 243 1.90 -0.98 -4.34
C GLY A 243 3.21 -1.77 -4.22
N ARG A 244 4.21 -1.53 -5.07
CA ARG A 244 5.55 -2.12 -4.96
C ARG A 244 6.57 -1.02 -4.75
N ASN A 245 7.40 -1.20 -3.74
CA ASN A 245 8.45 -0.25 -3.40
C ASN A 245 9.81 -0.94 -3.48
N PHE A 246 10.84 -0.14 -3.76
CA PHE A 246 12.22 -0.56 -3.58
C PHE A 246 12.70 -0.04 -2.21
N LYS A 247 13.36 -0.90 -1.44
CA LYS A 247 13.78 -0.62 -0.07
C LYS A 247 15.29 -0.75 0.06
N VAL A 248 15.91 0.22 0.72
CA VAL A 248 17.30 0.11 1.20
C VAL A 248 17.26 0.08 2.72
N LEU A 249 17.70 -1.02 3.32
CA LEU A 249 17.85 -1.15 4.76
C LEU A 249 19.27 -0.77 5.16
N THR A 250 19.40 0.01 6.21
CA THR A 250 20.67 0.47 6.75
C THR A 250 20.69 0.30 8.27
N PRO A 251 21.86 0.34 8.91
CA PRO A 251 21.96 0.37 10.36
C PRO A 251 21.16 1.49 11.03
N ALA A 252 21.00 2.66 10.40
CA ALA A 252 20.26 3.78 11.00
C ALA A 252 18.76 3.79 10.68
N GLY A 253 18.32 3.06 9.64
CA GLY A 253 16.92 3.09 9.22
C GLY A 253 16.63 2.44 7.87
N GLU A 254 15.46 2.75 7.33
CA GLU A 254 14.92 2.25 6.06
C GLU A 254 14.72 3.42 5.09
N ILE A 255 15.10 3.20 3.84
CA ILE A 255 14.86 4.12 2.73
C ILE A 255 13.90 3.45 1.75
N THR A 256 12.77 4.09 1.44
CA THR A 256 11.75 3.58 0.52
C THR A 256 11.62 4.50 -0.69
N VAL A 257 11.61 3.90 -1.88
CA VAL A 257 11.62 4.62 -3.17
C VAL A 257 10.72 4.00 -4.23
N VAL A 258 10.25 4.86 -5.14
CA VAL A 258 9.41 4.50 -6.30
C VAL A 258 9.94 5.21 -7.54
N GLY A 259 10.99 4.66 -8.16
CA GLY A 259 11.56 5.21 -9.40
C GLY A 259 12.36 6.50 -9.18
N THR A 260 13.61 6.39 -8.73
CA THR A 260 14.34 7.53 -8.14
C THR A 260 15.84 7.31 -8.30
N ARG A 261 16.60 8.40 -8.46
CA ARG A 261 18.06 8.39 -8.42
C ARG A 261 18.54 9.04 -7.13
N PHE A 262 19.30 8.28 -6.35
CA PHE A 262 19.80 8.72 -5.04
C PHE A 262 21.07 7.96 -4.67
N SER A 263 21.80 8.48 -3.70
CA SER A 263 22.96 7.82 -3.11
C SER A 263 22.80 7.67 -1.61
N VAL A 264 23.35 6.58 -1.07
CA VAL A 264 23.35 6.27 0.36
C VAL A 264 24.78 5.98 0.78
N ASP A 265 25.28 6.69 1.79
CA ASP A 265 26.57 6.46 2.43
C ASP A 265 26.36 6.05 3.88
N SER A 266 26.76 4.83 4.25
CA SER A 266 26.64 4.26 5.59
C SER A 266 28.03 4.08 6.20
N ARG A 267 28.32 4.85 7.24
CA ARG A 267 29.59 4.80 7.97
C ARG A 267 29.37 4.28 9.37
N THR A 268 30.20 3.35 9.81
CA THR A 268 30.22 2.85 11.18
C THR A 268 31.47 3.36 11.90
N SER A 269 31.33 3.86 13.14
CA SER A 269 32.44 4.50 13.86
C SER A 269 33.61 3.53 14.15
N ARG A 270 33.33 2.23 14.14
CA ARG A 270 34.33 1.19 14.39
C ARG A 270 35.40 1.08 13.29
N ASN A 271 35.11 1.55 12.09
CA ASN A 271 35.97 1.42 10.91
C ASN A 271 36.54 2.74 10.41
N SER A 272 36.31 3.87 11.09
CA SER A 272 37.00 5.12 10.78
C SER A 272 38.46 5.00 11.23
N GLY A 273 39.31 4.52 10.33
CA GLY A 273 40.75 4.71 10.45
C GLY A 273 41.07 6.21 10.63
N PRO A 274 42.20 6.54 11.27
CA PRO A 274 42.51 7.89 11.76
C PRO A 274 42.70 8.99 10.69
N SER A 275 42.36 8.75 9.42
CA SER A 275 42.63 9.65 8.29
C SER A 275 41.42 10.25 7.60
N SER A 276 40.18 9.89 8.00
CA SER A 276 39.01 10.62 7.54
C SER A 276 38.88 11.87 8.40
N GLU A 277 39.01 13.07 7.79
CA GLU A 277 38.56 14.32 8.40
C GLU A 277 37.11 14.11 8.87
N GLU A 278 37.00 13.78 10.14
CA GLU A 278 35.75 13.60 10.84
C GLU A 278 35.09 14.97 10.79
N LEU A 279 34.10 15.13 9.91
CA LEU A 279 33.19 16.25 9.98
C LEU A 279 32.54 16.15 11.36
N LYS A 280 33.16 16.82 12.34
CA LYS A 280 32.62 17.06 13.68
C LYS A 280 31.42 17.96 13.48
N PHE A 281 30.30 17.36 13.08
CA PHE A 281 29.01 18.02 13.07
C PHE A 281 28.62 18.23 14.53
N MET A 282 29.02 19.38 15.06
CA MET A 282 28.55 19.86 16.35
C MET A 282 27.04 19.97 16.27
N HIS A 283 26.35 19.07 16.98
CA HIS A 283 24.90 19.14 17.11
C HIS A 283 24.56 20.43 17.89
N PRO A 284 23.65 21.31 17.42
CA PRO A 284 23.31 22.57 18.09
C PRO A 284 22.82 22.39 19.54
N LEU A 285 22.34 21.20 19.91
CA LEU A 285 21.94 20.87 21.29
C LEU A 285 23.11 20.83 22.29
N GLN A 286 24.37 20.81 21.83
CA GLN A 286 25.54 20.88 22.73
C GLN A 286 25.87 22.32 23.18
N VAL A 287 25.15 23.34 22.68
CA VAL A 287 25.31 24.73 23.13
C VAL A 287 24.26 25.04 24.20
N GLY A 288 24.47 24.55 25.42
CA GLY A 288 23.87 25.18 26.61
C GLY A 288 23.05 24.30 27.57
N VAL A 289 22.79 23.03 27.29
CA VAL A 289 22.10 22.15 28.25
C VAL A 289 23.10 21.20 28.89
N LYS A 290 23.49 21.50 30.14
CA LYS A 290 24.22 20.57 31.00
C LYS A 290 23.26 19.48 31.50
N ASP A 291 22.94 18.52 30.64
CA ASP A 291 22.34 17.27 31.11
C ASP A 291 23.47 16.34 31.58
N GLY A 292 23.52 16.12 32.90
CA GLY A 292 24.51 15.33 33.61
C GLY A 292 24.36 13.81 33.41
N GLY A 293 24.25 13.37 32.16
CA GLY A 293 24.18 11.97 31.75
C GLY A 293 25.18 11.68 30.65
N THR A 294 26.46 11.64 30.98
CA THR A 294 27.54 11.15 30.10
C THR A 294 27.41 9.64 29.89
N HIS A 295 26.42 9.22 29.11
CA HIS A 295 26.67 8.15 28.15
C HIS A 295 27.20 8.86 26.91
N ALA A 296 28.51 8.71 26.66
CA ALA A 296 29.03 8.93 25.32
C ALA A 296 28.34 7.90 24.43
N ASP A 297 27.17 8.26 23.92
CA ASP A 297 26.38 7.43 23.03
C ASP A 297 27.25 7.15 21.82
N ASN A 298 27.75 5.92 21.78
CA ASN A 298 28.38 5.36 20.60
C ASN A 298 27.33 5.39 19.49
N PHE A 299 27.34 6.45 18.69
CA PHE A 299 26.65 6.46 17.42
C PHE A 299 27.36 5.43 16.54
N ASP A 300 26.93 4.18 16.63
CA ASP A 300 27.56 3.06 15.93
C ASP A 300 27.44 3.19 14.41
N SER A 301 26.52 4.03 13.93
CA SER A 301 26.39 4.32 12.50
C SER A 301 25.77 5.69 12.19
N VAL A 302 26.29 6.31 11.14
CA VAL A 302 25.76 7.52 10.49
C VAL A 302 25.47 7.17 9.03
N VAL A 303 24.25 7.46 8.58
CA VAL A 303 23.79 7.20 7.22
C VAL A 303 23.39 8.52 6.58
N THR A 304 24.03 8.85 5.46
CA THR A 304 23.70 10.02 4.65
C THR A 304 22.96 9.58 3.40
N VAL A 305 21.80 10.17 3.14
CA VAL A 305 20.97 9.89 1.96
C VAL A 305 20.87 11.18 1.15
N LYS A 306 21.36 11.16 -0.09
CA LYS A 306 21.27 12.31 -1.01
C LYS A 306 20.40 11.96 -2.20
N VAL A 307 19.42 12.81 -2.49
CA VAL A 307 18.48 12.60 -3.60
C VAL A 307 18.88 13.46 -4.79
N ASP A 308 19.19 12.81 -5.92
CA ASP A 308 19.54 13.51 -7.15
C ASP A 308 18.28 13.77 -8.01
N GLU A 309 17.40 12.78 -8.15
CA GLU A 309 16.18 12.88 -8.95
C GLU A 309 15.02 12.11 -8.30
N GLY A 310 13.82 12.70 -8.28
CA GLY A 310 12.61 12.05 -7.76
C GLY A 310 12.36 12.34 -6.28
N ALA A 311 11.76 11.38 -5.57
CA ALA A 311 11.45 11.50 -4.16
C ALA A 311 11.74 10.20 -3.39
N VAL A 312 12.24 10.36 -2.16
CA VAL A 312 12.65 9.28 -1.26
C VAL A 312 11.90 9.43 0.06
N ILE A 313 11.41 8.34 0.66
CA ILE A 313 10.94 8.35 2.04
C ILE A 313 12.02 7.70 2.90
N VAL A 314 12.57 8.46 3.86
CA VAL A 314 13.51 7.96 4.86
C VAL A 314 12.78 7.77 6.17
N LYS A 315 12.96 6.61 6.80
CA LYS A 315 12.38 6.26 8.09
C LYS A 315 13.48 5.76 9.01
N ASN A 316 13.64 6.35 10.20
CA ASN A 316 14.59 5.83 11.18
C ASN A 316 13.99 4.67 11.99
N ARG A 317 14.82 4.02 12.81
CA ARG A 317 14.38 2.90 13.67
C ARG A 317 13.34 3.28 14.73
N HIS A 318 13.26 4.56 15.09
CA HIS A 318 12.29 5.08 16.07
C HIS A 318 10.92 5.40 15.45
N GLY A 319 10.77 5.23 14.14
CA GLY A 319 9.51 5.44 13.43
C GLY A 319 9.32 6.83 12.85
N SER A 320 10.22 7.79 13.14
CA SER A 320 10.23 9.09 12.49
C SER A 320 10.49 8.93 11.00
N GLN A 321 9.74 9.65 10.19
CA GLN A 321 9.83 9.60 8.73
C GLN A 321 9.90 11.00 8.15
N ASN A 322 10.68 11.16 7.09
CA ASN A 322 10.72 12.37 6.29
C ASN A 322 10.69 12.01 4.80
N GLN A 323 10.01 12.84 4.02
CA GLN A 323 10.04 12.76 2.57
C GLN A 323 11.09 13.73 2.05
N LEU A 324 12.00 13.23 1.22
CA LEU A 324 13.05 14.00 0.55
C LEU A 324 12.72 14.13 -0.92
N THR A 325 13.00 15.30 -1.48
CA THR A 325 12.93 15.58 -2.92
C THR A 325 14.33 15.79 -3.50
N ALA A 326 14.43 15.84 -4.82
CA ALA A 326 15.68 16.16 -5.53
C ALA A 326 16.40 17.38 -4.93
N GLY A 327 17.72 17.28 -4.77
CA GLY A 327 18.57 18.30 -4.16
C GLY A 327 18.66 18.22 -2.63
N GLN A 328 17.76 17.49 -1.96
CA GLN A 328 17.81 17.36 -0.50
C GLN A 328 18.75 16.23 -0.07
N THR A 329 19.30 16.40 1.13
CA THR A 329 20.14 15.41 1.81
C THR A 329 19.61 15.19 3.22
N ALA A 330 19.45 13.93 3.63
CA ALA A 330 19.12 13.58 5.01
C ALA A 330 20.28 12.87 5.68
N VAL A 331 20.43 13.10 6.98
CA VAL A 331 21.39 12.39 7.83
C VAL A 331 20.61 11.67 8.92
N LEU A 332 20.76 10.34 8.95
CA LEU A 332 20.21 9.46 9.97
C LEU A 332 21.36 9.00 10.87
N ARG A 333 21.11 9.00 12.17
CA ARG A 333 22.08 8.53 13.17
C ARG A 333 21.43 7.42 13.99
N SER A 334 22.14 6.32 14.19
CA SER A 334 21.62 5.22 15.01
C SER A 334 21.41 5.70 16.45
N GLY A 335 20.25 5.41 17.03
CA GLY A 335 19.88 5.81 18.39
C GLY A 335 19.27 7.21 18.52
N ILE A 336 19.22 8.00 17.44
CA ILE A 336 18.57 9.32 17.44
C ILE A 336 17.22 9.24 16.72
N SER A 337 16.17 9.75 17.36
CA SER A 337 14.81 9.80 16.82
C SER A 337 14.59 10.91 15.79
N VAL A 338 15.51 11.88 15.71
CA VAL A 338 15.47 13.00 14.77
C VAL A 338 16.21 12.63 13.48
N ILE A 339 15.69 13.07 12.34
CA ILE A 339 16.34 12.96 11.03
C ILE A 339 16.68 14.38 10.60
N ASP A 340 17.96 14.69 10.44
CA ASP A 340 18.42 16.00 10.00
C ASP A 340 18.24 16.08 8.47
N VAL A 341 17.53 17.11 7.98
CA VAL A 341 17.31 17.32 6.53
C VAL A 341 17.93 18.66 6.13
N PHE A 342 18.71 18.63 5.04
CA PHE A 342 19.41 19.77 4.49
C PHE A 342 19.03 19.96 3.03
N GLU A 343 18.82 21.21 2.64
CA GLU A 343 18.68 21.57 1.22
C GLU A 343 20.09 21.74 0.65
N GLY A 344 20.48 20.83 -0.24
CA GLY A 344 21.68 21.01 -1.02
C GLY A 344 21.44 22.14 -2.01
N GLY A 345 22.08 23.28 -1.80
CA GLY A 345 22.09 24.35 -2.79
C GLY A 345 22.55 23.77 -4.12
N ALA A 346 21.65 23.73 -5.10
CA ALA A 346 21.96 23.28 -6.46
C ALA A 346 23.17 24.08 -6.95
N LYS A 347 24.30 23.39 -7.17
CA LYS A 347 25.48 23.99 -7.81
C LYS A 347 25.32 23.99 -9.31
#